data_AF-G1MZI6-F1
#
_entry.id   AF-G1MZI6-F1
#
_cell.length_a   1.000
_cell.length_b   1.000
_cell.length_c   1.000
_cell.angle_alpha   90.00
_cell.angle_beta   90.00
_cell.angle_gamma   90.00
#
_symmetry.space_group_name_H-M   'P 1'
#
loop_
_entity.id
_entity.type
_entity.pdbx_description
1 polymer ?
#
loop_
_entity_poly.entity_id
_entity_poly.type
_entity_poly.pdbx_seq_one_letter_code
_entity_poly.pdbx_strand_id
1 'polypeptide(L)'
;MPAAPVVQMGCLSPACFVLSSSVIKPWWESFQHHLGEGQCQNVDDGWKLADSMPSSAPALSLFPLWGSLLFLSACSSLIPQDFYSDSPGGFEINLDHRKLKTPQAKLFTVPSEALAIAVATEWDSQKDTIKFYTMHLTTLCNTALDNPTQRNKVQLIRAAVKFLETDTLCYRVEEPAALAELQKKEWDPIVAWAEKRYNVAIGSSTSIMGPNISASTRDTFISHLASYNMWALQGIEYVITQLKSLILSMGLIDRHITVEKAVLLSRLEEEYQIQRWGNVEWAHDYDLCELRARAAAGTLFVHLCSESSTVKHKLLQD
;
A
#
# COMPACT_ATOMS: atom_id res chain seq x y z
N MET A 1 -30.23 -0.79 -39.32
CA MET A 1 -31.00 0.20 -38.52
C MET A 1 -32.48 -0.10 -38.74
N PRO A 2 -33.31 -0.24 -37.69
CA PRO A 2 -33.50 0.82 -36.69
C PRO A 2 -33.52 0.40 -35.21
N ALA A 3 -33.33 1.42 -34.37
CA ALA A 3 -33.83 1.66 -33.01
C ALA A 3 -33.55 0.65 -31.87
N ALA A 4 -32.68 1.07 -30.97
CA ALA A 4 -32.53 0.52 -29.61
C ALA A 4 -33.75 0.84 -28.73
N PRO A 5 -34.22 -0.08 -27.89
CA PRO A 5 -35.02 0.26 -26.73
C PRO A 5 -34.12 0.59 -25.53
N VAL A 6 -34.35 1.78 -24.98
CA VAL A 6 -33.88 2.21 -23.66
C VAL A 6 -34.64 1.40 -22.61
N VAL A 7 -33.93 0.79 -21.67
CA VAL A 7 -34.52 0.23 -20.44
C VAL A 7 -33.85 0.87 -19.24
N GLN A 8 -34.60 1.72 -18.55
CA GLN A 8 -34.28 2.29 -17.25
C GLN A 8 -34.24 1.19 -16.18
N MET A 9 -33.22 1.25 -15.34
CA MET A 9 -32.99 0.32 -14.24
C MET A 9 -33.88 0.69 -13.05
N GLY A 10 -34.86 -0.16 -12.76
CA GLY A 10 -35.63 -0.15 -11.51
C GLY A 10 -34.85 -0.81 -10.39
N CYS A 11 -34.93 -0.22 -9.20
CA CYS A 11 -34.32 -0.62 -7.94
C CYS A 11 -34.47 -2.11 -7.64
N LEU A 12 -33.38 -2.80 -7.26
CA LEU A 12 -33.42 -3.91 -6.31
C LEU A 12 -32.15 -3.96 -5.44
N SER A 13 -32.41 -4.26 -4.16
CA SER A 13 -31.57 -4.12 -2.96
C SER A 13 -30.21 -4.84 -2.99
N PRO A 14 -29.16 -4.27 -2.37
CA PRO A 14 -27.85 -4.90 -2.22
C PRO A 14 -27.71 -5.65 -0.88
N ALA A 15 -26.95 -6.73 -0.90
CA ALA A 15 -26.32 -7.30 0.28
C ALA A 15 -24.81 -7.37 0.02
N CYS A 16 -24.04 -6.99 1.05
CA CYS A 16 -22.70 -7.48 1.41
C CYS A 16 -21.41 -6.72 0.97
N PHE A 17 -20.75 -6.16 2.01
CA PHE A 17 -19.29 -6.07 2.33
C PHE A 17 -18.45 -4.78 2.10
N VAL A 18 -17.53 -4.52 3.06
CA VAL A 18 -16.88 -3.24 3.47
C VAL A 18 -15.36 -3.21 3.18
N LEU A 19 -14.80 -2.06 2.77
CA LEU A 19 -13.38 -1.67 2.87
C LEU A 19 -13.24 -0.34 3.67
N SER A 20 -12.21 -0.20 4.51
CA SER A 20 -12.01 0.90 5.49
C SER A 20 -11.20 2.09 4.94
N SER A 21 -11.61 3.31 5.32
CA SER A 21 -11.08 4.63 4.93
C SER A 21 -9.63 4.94 5.36
N SER A 22 -9.07 4.14 6.27
CA SER A 22 -7.78 4.38 6.92
C SER A 22 -6.53 4.23 6.03
N VAL A 23 -6.68 3.66 4.83
CA VAL A 23 -5.56 3.43 3.88
C VAL A 23 -5.58 4.41 2.71
N ILE A 24 -6.78 4.83 2.27
CA ILE A 24 -6.98 5.63 1.05
C ILE A 24 -6.92 7.13 1.35
N LYS A 25 -7.49 7.57 2.48
CA LYS A 25 -7.60 8.99 2.84
C LYS A 25 -6.22 9.68 2.94
N PRO A 26 -5.20 9.07 3.58
CA PRO A 26 -3.89 9.73 3.68
C PRO A 26 -3.11 9.80 2.35
N TRP A 27 -3.31 8.81 1.48
CA TRP A 27 -2.77 8.83 0.11
C TRP A 27 -3.42 9.94 -0.73
N TRP A 28 -4.75 10.07 -0.62
CA TRP A 28 -5.54 11.11 -1.29
C TRP A 28 -5.22 12.53 -0.80
N GLU A 29 -5.07 12.73 0.51
CA GLU A 29 -4.71 14.04 1.10
C GLU A 29 -3.29 14.48 0.69
N SER A 30 -2.34 13.53 0.63
CA SER A 30 -0.98 13.79 0.12
C SER A 30 -0.99 14.17 -1.37
N PHE A 31 -1.87 13.54 -2.15
CA PHE A 31 -2.09 13.83 -3.56
C PHE A 31 -2.74 15.22 -3.78
N GLN A 32 -3.70 15.62 -2.94
CA GLN A 32 -4.34 16.94 -2.99
C GLN A 32 -3.35 18.09 -2.71
N HIS A 33 -2.43 17.92 -1.75
CA HIS A 33 -1.43 18.93 -1.41
C HIS A 33 -0.49 19.28 -2.58
N HIS A 34 -0.42 18.41 -3.60
CA HIS A 34 0.38 18.63 -4.81
C HIS A 34 -0.38 19.28 -5.99
N LEU A 35 -1.72 19.39 -5.93
CA LEU A 35 -2.54 19.79 -7.08
C LEU A 35 -3.20 21.17 -6.99
N GLY A 36 -3.12 21.85 -5.85
CA GLY A 36 -3.77 23.16 -5.65
C GLY A 36 -5.29 23.05 -5.47
N GLU A 37 -5.83 23.85 -4.55
CA GLU A 37 -7.16 23.68 -3.90
C GLU A 37 -8.41 23.74 -4.82
N GLY A 38 -8.26 23.96 -6.13
CA GLY A 38 -9.37 24.32 -7.01
C GLY A 38 -10.19 23.18 -7.62
N GLN A 39 -9.75 21.92 -7.56
CA GLN A 39 -10.37 20.82 -8.35
C GLN A 39 -11.03 19.69 -7.54
N CYS A 40 -11.03 19.74 -6.20
CA CYS A 40 -11.46 18.61 -5.34
C CYS A 40 -12.63 18.89 -4.39
N GLN A 41 -13.37 19.99 -4.56
CA GLN A 41 -14.41 20.44 -3.61
C GLN A 41 -15.50 19.37 -3.34
N ASN A 42 -15.93 18.64 -4.37
CA ASN A 42 -16.99 17.63 -4.21
C ASN A 42 -16.60 16.41 -3.35
N VAL A 43 -15.29 16.12 -3.21
CA VAL A 43 -14.79 15.00 -2.39
C VAL A 43 -14.58 15.44 -0.94
N ASP A 44 -14.07 16.65 -0.74
CA ASP A 44 -13.86 17.24 0.58
C ASP A 44 -15.18 17.52 1.30
N ASP A 45 -16.22 17.90 0.57
CA ASP A 45 -17.58 18.08 1.10
C ASP A 45 -18.18 16.74 1.58
N GLY A 46 -17.84 15.63 0.92
CA GLY A 46 -18.24 14.28 1.33
C GLY A 46 -17.61 13.84 2.65
N TRP A 47 -16.36 14.23 2.91
CA TRP A 47 -15.68 13.95 4.20
C TRP A 47 -16.22 14.82 5.34
N LYS A 48 -16.46 16.11 5.09
CA LYS A 48 -17.02 17.05 6.08
C LYS A 48 -18.43 16.66 6.54
N LEU A 49 -19.22 16.04 5.67
CA LEU A 49 -20.54 15.47 6.00
C LEU A 49 -20.46 14.23 6.90
N ALA A 50 -19.39 13.44 6.80
CA ALA A 50 -19.18 12.27 7.65
C ALA A 50 -18.70 12.66 9.07
N ASP A 51 -17.92 13.74 9.18
CA ASP A 51 -17.34 14.21 10.44
C ASP A 51 -18.32 15.05 11.30
N SER A 52 -19.50 15.42 10.77
CA SER A 52 -20.46 16.34 11.41
C SER A 52 -21.70 15.68 12.07
N MET A 53 -21.75 14.35 12.18
CA MET A 53 -22.86 13.66 12.85
C MET A 53 -22.74 13.63 14.39
N PRO A 54 -23.80 13.99 15.17
CA PRO A 54 -23.72 14.07 16.63
C PRO A 54 -23.84 12.70 17.33
N SER A 55 -23.15 12.56 18.47
CA SER A 55 -22.86 11.28 19.15
C SER A 55 -23.90 10.74 20.14
N SER A 56 -25.15 11.22 20.14
CA SER A 56 -26.11 10.88 21.20
C SER A 56 -27.51 10.50 20.71
N ALA A 57 -27.75 9.22 20.43
CA ALA A 57 -29.00 8.49 20.70
C ALA A 57 -28.83 6.97 20.47
N PRO A 58 -29.55 6.09 21.19
CA PRO A 58 -29.15 4.70 21.39
C PRO A 58 -29.91 3.73 20.48
N ALA A 59 -29.19 3.02 19.61
CA ALA A 59 -29.53 1.69 19.13
C ALA A 59 -28.31 1.13 18.41
N LEU A 60 -27.68 0.13 19.03
CA LEU A 60 -26.56 -0.60 18.46
C LEU A 60 -26.99 -1.32 17.17
N SER A 61 -26.03 -1.38 16.25
CA SER A 61 -25.95 -2.19 15.01
C SER A 61 -26.64 -1.63 13.76
N LEU A 62 -25.82 -1.40 12.72
CA LEU A 62 -26.10 -1.51 11.27
C LEU A 62 -25.88 -0.30 10.34
N PHE A 63 -25.28 0.83 10.74
CA PHE A 63 -25.01 1.91 9.77
C PHE A 63 -23.63 2.55 9.94
N PRO A 64 -22.65 2.16 9.10
CA PRO A 64 -21.84 3.15 8.36
C PRO A 64 -21.52 2.71 6.91
N LEU A 65 -22.40 1.93 6.27
CA LEU A 65 -22.09 1.14 5.09
C LEU A 65 -22.39 1.78 3.71
N TRP A 66 -22.80 3.05 3.65
CA TRP A 66 -23.22 3.70 2.39
C TRP A 66 -22.15 4.61 1.73
N GLY A 67 -21.04 4.93 2.42
CA GLY A 67 -20.03 5.86 1.90
C GLY A 67 -19.07 5.28 0.85
N SER A 68 -18.63 4.03 1.01
CA SER A 68 -17.52 3.48 0.22
C SER A 68 -17.89 3.04 -1.21
N LEU A 69 -19.17 2.71 -1.46
CA LEU A 69 -19.67 2.32 -2.78
C LEU A 69 -19.87 3.53 -3.71
N LEU A 70 -20.22 4.69 -3.15
CA LEU A 70 -20.23 5.93 -3.92
C LEU A 70 -18.82 6.34 -4.34
N PHE A 71 -17.79 6.05 -3.55
CA PHE A 71 -16.42 6.41 -3.93
C PHE A 71 -15.88 5.55 -5.09
N LEU A 72 -16.06 4.22 -5.06
CA LEU A 72 -15.64 3.34 -6.16
C LEU A 72 -16.57 3.38 -7.37
N SER A 73 -17.88 3.55 -7.19
CA SER A 73 -18.81 3.76 -8.32
C SER A 73 -18.65 5.15 -8.95
N ALA A 74 -18.34 6.19 -8.16
CA ALA A 74 -18.04 7.52 -8.71
C ALA A 74 -16.68 7.53 -9.41
N CYS A 75 -15.65 6.88 -8.85
CA CYS A 75 -14.35 6.70 -9.53
C CYS A 75 -14.46 5.82 -10.79
N SER A 76 -15.26 4.76 -10.78
CA SER A 76 -15.54 3.94 -11.96
C SER A 76 -16.32 4.70 -13.04
N SER A 77 -17.05 5.75 -12.69
CA SER A 77 -17.67 6.68 -13.66
C SER A 77 -16.77 7.84 -14.07
N LEU A 78 -15.60 8.00 -13.43
CA LEU A 78 -14.61 9.05 -13.72
C LEU A 78 -13.44 8.56 -14.59
N ILE A 79 -13.20 7.25 -14.67
CA ILE A 79 -12.22 6.66 -15.57
C ILE A 79 -12.98 6.02 -16.75
N PRO A 80 -12.82 6.49 -17.99
CA PRO A 80 -13.47 5.88 -19.14
C PRO A 80 -13.13 4.39 -19.22
N GLN A 81 -14.11 3.53 -19.52
CA GLN A 81 -13.88 2.10 -19.80
C GLN A 81 -12.89 1.85 -20.96
N ASP A 82 -12.50 2.91 -21.68
CA ASP A 82 -11.47 2.87 -22.73
C ASP A 82 -10.04 2.68 -22.21
N PHE A 83 -9.80 2.82 -20.90
CA PHE A 83 -8.46 2.82 -20.30
C PHE A 83 -7.89 1.44 -19.97
N TYR A 84 -8.71 0.39 -19.93
CA TYR A 84 -8.20 -0.97 -19.71
C TYR A 84 -9.04 -2.03 -20.44
N SER A 85 -8.43 -3.17 -20.77
CA SER A 85 -9.13 -4.29 -21.40
C SER A 85 -8.79 -5.62 -20.74
N ASP A 86 -9.79 -6.49 -20.62
CA ASP A 86 -9.62 -7.87 -20.13
C ASP A 86 -8.96 -8.73 -21.21
N SER A 87 -7.83 -9.37 -20.88
CA SER A 87 -7.13 -10.30 -21.75
C SER A 87 -6.94 -11.64 -21.03
N PRO A 88 -6.84 -12.78 -21.74
CA PRO A 88 -6.75 -14.11 -21.12
C PRO A 88 -5.58 -14.33 -20.15
N GLY A 89 -4.66 -13.37 -20.00
CA GLY A 89 -3.51 -13.39 -19.09
C GLY A 89 -3.39 -12.17 -18.16
N GLY A 90 -4.39 -11.29 -18.08
CA GLY A 90 -4.39 -10.13 -17.18
C GLY A 90 -5.07 -8.88 -17.78
N PHE A 91 -5.06 -7.79 -17.02
CA PHE A 91 -5.62 -6.50 -17.44
C PHE A 91 -4.55 -5.66 -18.14
N GLU A 92 -4.87 -5.13 -19.30
CA GLU A 92 -4.01 -4.21 -20.06
C GLU A 92 -4.42 -2.76 -19.80
N ILE A 93 -3.47 -1.83 -19.85
CA ILE A 93 -3.75 -0.39 -19.70
C ILE A 93 -3.53 0.31 -21.04
N ASN A 94 -4.49 1.13 -21.45
CA ASN A 94 -4.51 1.88 -22.70
C ASN A 94 -4.45 3.38 -22.43
N LEU A 95 -3.53 4.08 -23.11
CA LEU A 95 -3.43 5.53 -23.14
C LEU A 95 -3.77 6.01 -24.55
N ASP A 96 -4.83 6.80 -24.72
CA ASP A 96 -5.29 7.29 -26.04
C ASP A 96 -5.41 6.16 -27.09
N HIS A 97 -6.03 5.05 -26.70
CA HIS A 97 -6.18 3.83 -27.50
C HIS A 97 -4.87 3.10 -27.87
N ARG A 98 -3.73 3.48 -27.27
CA ARG A 98 -2.45 2.78 -27.42
C ARG A 98 -2.15 1.97 -26.17
N LYS A 99 -1.76 0.72 -26.38
CA LYS A 99 -1.34 -0.17 -25.29
C LYS A 99 -0.07 0.33 -24.63
N LEU A 100 -0.10 0.46 -23.30
CA LEU A 100 1.07 0.80 -22.50
C LEU A 100 2.12 -0.32 -22.59
N LYS A 101 3.40 0.07 -22.61
CA LYS A 101 4.54 -0.84 -22.67
C LYS A 101 5.53 -0.57 -21.55
N THR A 102 6.21 -1.62 -21.11
CA THR A 102 7.32 -1.52 -20.17
C THR A 102 8.57 -0.92 -20.86
N PRO A 103 9.58 -0.46 -20.10
CA PRO A 103 10.86 -0.02 -20.66
C PRO A 103 11.54 -1.07 -21.57
N GLN A 104 11.34 -2.37 -21.33
CA GLN A 104 11.82 -3.45 -22.21
C GLN A 104 10.89 -3.73 -23.42
N ALA A 105 9.96 -2.82 -23.71
CA ALA A 105 8.96 -2.92 -24.78
C ALA A 105 8.01 -4.14 -24.67
N LYS A 106 7.90 -4.75 -23.48
CA LYS A 106 6.88 -5.76 -23.19
C LYS A 106 5.53 -5.08 -23.02
N LEU A 107 4.45 -5.83 -23.25
CA LEU A 107 3.12 -5.34 -22.99
C LEU A 107 2.90 -5.15 -21.48
N PHE A 108 2.35 -4.01 -21.07
CA PHE A 108 2.08 -3.73 -19.66
C PHE A 108 0.78 -4.44 -19.25
N THR A 109 0.90 -5.65 -18.70
CA THR A 109 -0.20 -6.44 -18.18
C THR A 109 -0.13 -6.56 -16.66
N VAL A 110 -1.26 -6.44 -15.98
CA VAL A 110 -1.34 -6.56 -14.52
C VAL A 110 -2.32 -7.67 -14.11
N PRO A 111 -2.09 -8.36 -12.97
CA PRO A 111 -2.90 -9.51 -12.57
C PRO A 111 -4.28 -9.17 -11.99
N SER A 112 -4.54 -7.90 -11.65
CA SER A 112 -5.74 -7.48 -10.91
C SER A 112 -6.35 -6.22 -11.52
N GLU A 113 -7.68 -6.18 -11.63
CA GLU A 113 -8.42 -5.02 -12.15
C GLU A 113 -8.18 -3.80 -11.27
N ALA A 114 -8.23 -3.98 -9.95
CA ALA A 114 -8.01 -2.88 -9.01
C ALA A 114 -6.59 -2.29 -9.14
N LEU A 115 -5.59 -3.12 -9.47
CA LEU A 115 -4.25 -2.63 -9.79
C LEU A 115 -4.22 -1.88 -11.13
N ALA A 116 -4.95 -2.34 -12.14
CA ALA A 116 -5.05 -1.65 -13.42
C ALA A 116 -5.65 -0.25 -13.25
N ILE A 117 -6.73 -0.13 -12.48
CA ILE A 117 -7.39 1.14 -12.16
C ILE A 117 -6.44 2.08 -11.40
N ALA A 118 -5.71 1.56 -10.40
CA ALA A 118 -4.76 2.37 -9.63
C ALA A 118 -3.62 2.91 -10.50
N VAL A 119 -3.07 2.09 -11.39
CA VAL A 119 -2.04 2.52 -12.35
C VAL A 119 -2.63 3.50 -13.37
N ALA A 120 -3.83 3.26 -13.90
CA ALA A 120 -4.49 4.18 -14.82
C ALA A 120 -4.69 5.57 -14.17
N THR A 121 -5.10 5.60 -12.90
CA THR A 121 -5.23 6.84 -12.12
C THR A 121 -3.89 7.57 -11.97
N GLU A 122 -2.80 6.82 -11.74
CA GLU A 122 -1.46 7.37 -11.63
C GLU A 122 -1.01 8.03 -12.94
N TRP A 123 -1.36 7.45 -14.09
CA TRP A 123 -1.13 8.04 -15.42
C TRP A 123 -2.03 9.24 -15.71
N ASP A 124 -3.32 9.19 -15.38
CA ASP A 124 -4.27 10.29 -15.56
C ASP A 124 -3.89 11.52 -14.72
N SER A 125 -3.27 11.30 -13.55
CA SER A 125 -2.76 12.39 -12.72
C SER A 125 -1.61 13.19 -13.34
N GLN A 126 -0.95 12.65 -14.38
CA GLN A 126 0.14 13.33 -15.07
C GLN A 126 -0.44 14.36 -16.05
N LYS A 127 -0.22 15.65 -15.76
CA LYS A 127 -0.69 16.76 -16.60
C LYS A 127 0.33 17.09 -17.70
N ASP A 128 1.02 18.22 -17.60
CA ASP A 128 1.86 18.76 -18.67
C ASP A 128 3.16 17.98 -18.91
N THR A 129 3.67 17.28 -17.89
CA THR A 129 4.93 16.54 -17.97
C THR A 129 4.86 15.30 -17.11
N ILE A 130 5.25 14.16 -17.68
CA ILE A 130 5.29 12.87 -16.97
C ILE A 130 6.40 12.89 -15.93
N LYS A 131 6.02 12.78 -14.65
CA LYS A 131 6.92 12.79 -13.50
C LYS A 131 7.06 11.37 -12.95
N PHE A 132 7.97 10.59 -13.53
CA PHE A 132 8.19 9.18 -13.15
C PHE A 132 8.42 8.95 -11.64
N TYR A 133 9.05 9.89 -10.94
CA TYR A 133 9.30 9.78 -9.50
C TYR A 133 8.02 9.80 -8.64
N THR A 134 6.90 10.28 -9.19
CA THR A 134 5.58 10.22 -8.55
C THR A 134 4.82 8.94 -8.87
N MET A 135 5.33 8.12 -9.80
CA MET A 135 4.63 6.97 -10.37
C MET A 135 5.13 5.63 -9.77
N HIS A 136 4.95 5.47 -8.47
CA HIS A 136 5.43 4.32 -7.72
C HIS A 136 4.78 2.98 -8.14
N LEU A 137 3.48 2.96 -8.43
CA LEU A 137 2.78 1.73 -8.80
C LEU A 137 3.20 1.26 -10.19
N THR A 138 3.28 2.18 -11.15
CA THR A 138 3.81 1.92 -12.51
C THR A 138 5.24 1.39 -12.44
N THR A 139 6.09 1.97 -11.58
CA THR A 139 7.48 1.52 -11.39
C THR A 139 7.56 0.10 -10.81
N LEU A 140 6.69 -0.23 -9.85
CA LEU A 140 6.60 -1.57 -9.26
C LEU A 140 6.11 -2.59 -10.29
N CYS A 141 5.08 -2.27 -11.07
CA CYS A 141 4.58 -3.12 -12.16
C CYS A 141 5.66 -3.35 -13.22
N ASN A 142 6.38 -2.30 -13.65
CA ASN A 142 7.49 -2.42 -14.58
C ASN A 142 8.56 -3.37 -14.03
N THR A 143 8.92 -3.23 -12.75
CA THR A 143 9.92 -4.09 -12.10
C THR A 143 9.44 -5.55 -12.04
N ALA A 144 8.17 -5.79 -11.74
CA ALA A 144 7.59 -7.13 -11.68
C ALA A 144 7.53 -7.82 -13.05
N LEU A 145 7.23 -7.06 -14.12
CA LEU A 145 7.15 -7.56 -15.50
C LEU A 145 8.51 -7.76 -16.15
N ASP A 146 9.41 -6.79 -15.98
CA ASP A 146 10.72 -6.81 -16.62
C ASP A 146 11.72 -7.68 -15.85
N ASN A 147 11.52 -7.85 -14.54
CA ASN A 147 12.42 -8.54 -13.60
C ASN A 147 13.90 -8.33 -13.97
N PRO A 148 14.41 -7.08 -13.90
CA PRO A 148 15.76 -6.75 -14.36
C PRO A 148 16.84 -7.55 -13.61
N THR A 149 16.59 -7.91 -12.35
CA THR A 149 17.50 -8.71 -11.53
C THR A 149 17.46 -10.21 -11.84
N GLN A 150 16.50 -10.67 -12.65
CA GLN A 150 16.25 -12.07 -12.99
C GLN A 150 16.16 -12.99 -11.76
N ARG A 151 15.72 -12.44 -10.63
CA ARG A 151 15.61 -13.19 -9.38
C ARG A 151 14.39 -14.08 -9.40
N ASN A 152 14.55 -15.29 -8.91
CA ASN A 152 13.45 -16.22 -8.66
C ASN A 152 12.82 -15.97 -7.29
N LYS A 153 11.65 -16.57 -7.07
CA LYS A 153 10.87 -16.43 -5.83
C LYS A 153 11.68 -16.76 -4.57
N VAL A 154 12.50 -17.81 -4.62
CA VAL A 154 13.34 -18.24 -3.49
C VAL A 154 14.41 -17.21 -3.15
N GLN A 155 15.02 -16.59 -4.17
CA GLN A 155 16.02 -15.53 -3.99
C GLN A 155 15.41 -14.26 -3.38
N LEU A 156 14.19 -13.88 -3.79
CA LEU A 156 13.47 -12.76 -3.17
C LEU A 156 13.19 -13.01 -1.69
N ILE A 157 12.67 -14.20 -1.35
CA ILE A 157 12.39 -14.58 0.03
C ILE A 157 13.66 -14.55 0.87
N ARG A 158 14.77 -15.12 0.36
CA ARG A 158 16.05 -15.10 1.06
C ARG A 158 16.56 -13.68 1.29
N ALA A 159 16.41 -12.80 0.30
CA ALA A 159 16.80 -11.40 0.43
C ALA A 159 15.97 -10.69 1.50
N ALA A 160 14.64 -10.88 1.51
CA ALA A 160 13.75 -10.33 2.52
C ALA A 160 14.08 -10.84 3.93
N VAL A 161 14.35 -12.13 4.10
CA VAL A 161 14.68 -12.71 5.42
C VAL A 161 16.04 -12.26 5.92
N LYS A 162 16.98 -11.95 5.02
CA LYS A 162 18.28 -11.38 5.40
C LYS A 162 18.13 -10.02 6.10
N PHE A 163 17.12 -9.21 5.76
CA PHE A 163 16.85 -7.96 6.47
C PHE A 163 16.50 -8.15 7.94
N LEU A 164 16.00 -9.32 8.34
CA LEU A 164 15.72 -9.59 9.74
C LEU A 164 16.99 -9.53 10.60
N GLU A 165 18.14 -9.93 10.04
CA GLU A 165 19.45 -9.85 10.72
C GLU A 165 19.89 -8.40 10.96
N THR A 166 19.47 -7.47 10.10
CA THR A 166 19.84 -6.05 10.13
C THR A 166 18.62 -5.15 10.38
N ASP A 167 17.58 -5.68 11.03
CA ASP A 167 16.30 -4.98 11.20
C ASP A 167 16.45 -3.81 12.18
N THR A 168 16.00 -2.61 11.81
CA THR A 168 16.11 -1.42 12.67
C THR A 168 15.53 -1.63 14.07
N LEU A 169 14.45 -2.40 14.23
CA LEU A 169 13.82 -2.63 15.54
C LEU A 169 14.67 -3.50 16.49
N CYS A 170 15.62 -4.25 15.92
CA CYS A 170 16.45 -5.20 16.64
C CYS A 170 17.72 -4.58 17.23
N TYR A 171 18.17 -3.44 16.69
CA TYR A 171 19.36 -2.72 17.14
C TYR A 171 18.94 -1.57 18.04
N ARG A 172 19.25 -1.66 19.33
CA ARG A 172 18.87 -0.68 20.34
C ARG A 172 20.08 0.11 20.82
N VAL A 173 19.84 1.34 21.27
CA VAL A 173 20.87 2.16 21.90
C VAL A 173 20.69 2.18 23.41
N GLU A 174 21.80 2.28 24.14
CA GLU A 174 21.79 2.44 25.60
C GLU A 174 21.80 3.91 26.02
N GLU A 175 22.42 4.77 25.20
CA GLU A 175 22.55 6.20 25.45
C GLU A 175 22.17 7.02 24.20
N PRO A 176 21.47 8.17 24.36
CA PRO A 176 21.00 8.74 25.62
C PRO A 176 19.81 7.96 26.22
N ALA A 177 19.73 7.87 27.55
CA ALA A 177 18.67 7.13 28.26
C ALA A 177 17.23 7.49 27.81
N ALA A 178 16.97 8.76 27.48
CA ALA A 178 15.66 9.19 26.98
C ALA A 178 15.30 8.54 25.63
N LEU A 179 16.28 8.34 24.74
CA LEU A 179 16.08 7.64 23.47
C LEU A 179 15.92 6.14 23.68
N ALA A 180 16.71 5.54 24.59
CA ALA A 180 16.57 4.12 24.93
C ALA A 180 15.16 3.79 25.46
N GLU A 181 14.62 4.62 26.36
CA GLU A 181 13.25 4.48 26.87
C GLU A 181 12.19 4.72 25.79
N LEU A 182 12.41 5.68 24.88
CA LEU A 182 11.52 5.91 23.74
C LEU A 182 11.48 4.72 22.78
N GLN A 183 12.65 4.17 22.42
CA GLN A 183 12.74 2.96 21.60
C GLN A 183 12.01 1.81 22.27
N LYS A 184 12.25 1.58 23.56
CA LYS A 184 11.57 0.53 24.33
C LYS A 184 10.05 0.70 24.29
N LYS A 185 9.57 1.92 24.54
CA LYS A 185 8.14 2.23 24.56
C LYS A 185 7.44 1.98 23.21
N GLU A 186 8.06 2.40 22.11
CA GLU A 186 7.42 2.40 20.79
C GLU A 186 7.70 1.12 19.98
N TRP A 187 8.89 0.54 20.08
CA TRP A 187 9.30 -0.64 19.30
C TRP A 187 8.96 -1.98 19.98
N ASP A 188 9.00 -2.09 21.31
CA ASP A 188 8.71 -3.36 22.00
C ASP A 188 7.29 -3.87 21.74
N PRO A 189 6.23 -3.03 21.69
CA PRO A 189 4.89 -3.50 21.34
C PRO A 189 4.82 -4.15 19.94
N ILE A 190 5.62 -3.66 19.00
CA ILE A 190 5.66 -4.16 17.62
C ILE A 190 6.41 -5.48 17.55
N VAL A 191 7.55 -5.58 18.23
CA VAL A 191 8.31 -6.84 18.34
C VAL A 191 7.46 -7.90 19.03
N ALA A 192 6.85 -7.58 20.17
CA ALA A 192 5.98 -8.50 20.91
C ALA A 192 4.75 -8.94 20.08
N TRP A 193 4.17 -8.03 19.28
CA TRP A 193 3.12 -8.41 18.33
C TRP A 193 3.64 -9.42 17.31
N ALA A 194 4.81 -9.19 16.71
CA ALA A 194 5.37 -10.06 15.69
C ALA A 194 5.74 -11.44 16.25
N GLU A 195 6.35 -11.48 17.43
CA GLU A 195 6.64 -12.72 18.17
C GLU A 195 5.37 -13.54 18.42
N LYS A 196 4.29 -12.89 18.86
CA LYS A 196 2.99 -13.53 19.09
C LYS A 196 2.32 -13.99 17.79
N ARG A 197 2.34 -13.15 16.76
CA ARG A 197 1.66 -13.38 15.48
C ARG A 197 2.28 -14.51 14.67
N TYR A 198 3.60 -14.61 14.68
CA TYR A 198 4.35 -15.62 13.96
C TYR A 198 4.85 -16.76 14.86
N ASN A 199 4.60 -16.68 16.17
CA ASN A 199 5.04 -17.66 17.17
C ASN A 199 6.55 -17.90 17.12
N VAL A 200 7.31 -16.80 17.14
CA VAL A 200 8.77 -16.77 17.04
C VAL A 200 9.35 -15.94 18.17
N ALA A 201 10.64 -16.12 18.44
CA ALA A 201 11.40 -15.22 19.30
C ALA A 201 12.26 -14.30 18.43
N ILE A 202 12.07 -12.99 18.59
CA ILE A 202 12.76 -11.90 17.92
C ILE A 202 13.38 -11.05 19.05
N GLY A 203 14.60 -11.42 19.44
CA GLY A 203 15.33 -10.68 20.46
C GLY A 203 15.79 -9.31 19.95
N SER A 204 16.05 -8.40 20.89
CA SER A 204 16.76 -7.14 20.65
C SER A 204 18.20 -7.22 21.16
N SER A 205 19.11 -6.43 20.59
CA SER A 205 20.51 -6.35 21.01
C SER A 205 20.97 -4.89 21.04
N THR A 206 21.79 -4.55 22.03
CA THR A 206 22.53 -3.28 22.10
C THR A 206 23.94 -3.39 21.51
N SER A 207 24.36 -4.61 21.17
CA SER A 207 25.67 -4.87 20.56
C SER A 207 25.65 -4.58 19.06
N ILE A 208 26.77 -4.06 18.56
CA ILE A 208 27.02 -3.90 17.11
C ILE A 208 26.91 -5.22 16.33
N MET A 209 27.08 -6.36 17.01
CA MET A 209 26.95 -7.69 16.42
C MET A 209 25.48 -8.10 16.14
N GLY A 210 24.49 -7.33 16.63
CA GLY A 210 23.06 -7.60 16.43
C GLY A 210 22.50 -8.69 17.34
N PRO A 211 21.20 -8.99 17.24
CA PRO A 211 20.58 -10.09 17.99
C PRO A 211 20.88 -11.45 17.36
N ASN A 212 20.91 -12.49 18.21
CA ASN A 212 20.97 -13.86 17.73
C ASN A 212 19.56 -14.36 17.34
N ILE A 213 19.26 -14.35 16.05
CA ILE A 213 17.98 -14.83 15.51
C ILE A 213 18.08 -16.32 15.21
N SER A 214 17.28 -17.12 15.92
CA SER A 214 17.23 -18.58 15.74
C SER A 214 16.85 -18.99 14.31
N ALA A 215 17.42 -20.11 13.85
CA ALA A 215 17.11 -20.68 12.53
C ALA A 215 15.60 -20.96 12.36
N SER A 216 14.93 -21.44 13.42
CA SER A 216 13.48 -21.67 13.45
C SER A 216 12.66 -20.40 13.14
N THR A 217 13.10 -19.24 13.64
CA THR A 217 12.46 -17.95 13.35
C THR A 217 12.59 -17.62 11.86
N ARG A 218 13.78 -17.81 11.29
CA ARG A 218 14.03 -17.58 9.86
C ARG A 218 13.18 -18.50 9.00
N ASP A 219 13.11 -19.78 9.33
CA ASP A 219 12.32 -20.77 8.60
C ASP A 219 10.82 -20.45 8.62
N THR A 220 10.33 -19.91 9.74
CA THR A 220 8.94 -19.45 9.88
C THR A 220 8.65 -18.29 8.93
N PHE A 221 9.53 -17.28 8.87
CA PHE A 221 9.38 -16.16 7.93
C PHE A 221 9.54 -16.60 6.47
N ILE A 222 10.47 -17.52 6.16
CA ILE A 222 10.60 -18.11 4.82
C ILE A 222 9.29 -18.77 4.40
N SER A 223 8.71 -19.57 5.29
CA SER A 223 7.46 -20.29 5.03
C SER A 223 6.29 -19.33 4.83
N HIS A 224 6.20 -18.27 5.65
CA HIS A 224 5.18 -17.24 5.52
C HIS A 224 5.32 -16.46 4.21
N LEU A 225 6.53 -16.02 3.85
CA LEU A 225 6.76 -15.31 2.59
C LEU A 225 6.54 -16.21 1.38
N ALA A 226 6.78 -17.52 1.50
CA ALA A 226 6.53 -18.47 0.43
C ALA A 226 5.05 -18.60 0.03
N SER A 227 4.09 -18.21 0.88
CA SER A 227 2.66 -18.21 0.50
C SER A 227 2.29 -17.08 -0.47
N TYR A 228 3.07 -16.01 -0.54
CA TYR A 228 2.80 -14.87 -1.42
C TYR A 228 3.17 -15.17 -2.88
N ASN A 229 2.46 -14.55 -3.82
CA ASN A 229 2.81 -14.63 -5.23
C ASN A 229 4.06 -13.75 -5.54
N MET A 230 4.62 -13.89 -6.75
CA MET A 230 5.85 -13.19 -7.12
C MET A 230 5.71 -11.66 -7.08
N TRP A 231 4.56 -11.14 -7.52
CA TRP A 231 4.29 -9.70 -7.54
C TRP A 231 4.22 -9.15 -6.12
N ALA A 232 3.44 -9.80 -5.26
CA ALA A 232 3.36 -9.46 -3.84
C ALA A 232 4.76 -9.50 -3.20
N LEU A 233 5.59 -10.52 -3.45
CA LEU A 233 6.95 -10.57 -2.90
C LEU A 233 7.83 -9.40 -3.33
N GLN A 234 7.72 -8.94 -4.59
CA GLN A 234 8.44 -7.76 -5.06
C GLN A 234 7.97 -6.50 -4.33
N GLY A 235 6.67 -6.37 -4.07
CA GLY A 235 6.10 -5.29 -3.26
C GLY A 235 6.56 -5.35 -1.80
N ILE A 236 6.58 -6.53 -1.20
CA ILE A 236 7.05 -6.75 0.17
C ILE A 236 8.52 -6.32 0.30
N GLU A 237 9.39 -6.78 -0.61
CA GLU A 237 10.79 -6.38 -0.61
C GLU A 237 10.96 -4.86 -0.78
N TYR A 238 10.14 -4.24 -1.62
CA TYR A 238 10.16 -2.79 -1.78
C TYR A 238 9.83 -2.06 -0.48
N VAL A 239 8.78 -2.48 0.24
CA VAL A 239 8.41 -1.89 1.55
C VAL A 239 9.51 -2.14 2.60
N ILE A 240 10.08 -3.35 2.64
CA ILE A 240 11.21 -3.68 3.54
C ILE A 240 12.39 -2.76 3.30
N THR A 241 12.71 -2.48 2.03
CA THR A 241 13.83 -1.60 1.68
C THR A 241 13.57 -0.16 2.12
N GLN A 242 12.33 0.32 2.02
CA GLN A 242 11.96 1.66 2.45
C GLN A 242 12.02 1.81 3.98
N LEU A 243 11.38 0.90 4.71
CA LEU A 243 11.30 0.95 6.18
C LEU A 243 12.54 0.39 6.89
N LYS A 244 13.43 -0.27 6.15
CA LYS A 244 14.63 -0.96 6.66
C LYS A 244 14.32 -2.00 7.75
N SER A 245 13.09 -2.53 7.71
CA SER A 245 12.58 -3.45 8.73
C SER A 245 11.62 -4.45 8.11
N LEU A 246 11.90 -5.74 8.30
CA LEU A 246 11.00 -6.81 7.92
C LEU A 246 9.77 -6.81 8.83
N ILE A 247 9.97 -6.59 10.13
CA ILE A 247 8.91 -6.64 11.14
C ILE A 247 7.88 -5.54 10.91
N LEU A 248 8.32 -4.30 10.68
CA LEU A 248 7.40 -3.19 10.37
C LEU A 248 6.64 -3.43 9.07
N SER A 249 7.33 -3.94 8.05
CA SER A 249 6.72 -4.24 6.75
C SER A 249 5.63 -5.29 6.89
N MET A 250 5.90 -6.37 7.63
CA MET A 250 4.89 -7.39 7.94
C MET A 250 3.73 -6.83 8.77
N GLY A 251 4.01 -5.93 9.72
CA GLY A 251 2.98 -5.20 10.47
C GLY A 251 2.06 -4.37 9.58
N LEU A 252 2.58 -3.76 8.53
CA LEU A 252 1.77 -3.03 7.53
C LEU A 252 0.92 -3.97 6.69
N ILE A 253 1.52 -5.03 6.16
CA ILE A 253 0.85 -5.98 5.27
C ILE A 253 -0.25 -6.74 6.02
N ASP A 254 -0.02 -7.11 7.29
CA ASP A 254 -1.02 -7.75 8.15
C ASP A 254 -2.04 -6.72 8.72
N ARG A 255 -1.95 -5.45 8.32
CA ARG A 255 -2.83 -4.34 8.74
C ARG A 255 -2.85 -4.12 10.26
N HIS A 256 -1.76 -4.46 10.94
CA HIS A 256 -1.60 -4.21 12.38
C HIS A 256 -1.29 -2.75 12.69
N ILE A 257 -0.50 -2.10 11.82
CA ILE A 257 -0.13 -0.68 11.92
C ILE A 257 -0.50 0.06 10.64
N THR A 258 -0.69 1.38 10.74
CA THR A 258 -0.89 2.24 9.57
C THR A 258 0.45 2.64 8.96
N VAL A 259 0.43 3.11 7.70
CA VAL A 259 1.63 3.58 6.99
C VAL A 259 2.32 4.69 7.77
N GLU A 260 1.55 5.64 8.30
CA GLU A 260 2.04 6.75 9.12
C GLU A 260 2.84 6.25 10.31
N LYS A 261 2.25 5.30 11.04
CA LYS A 261 2.87 4.75 12.23
C LYS A 261 4.13 3.97 11.87
N ALA A 262 4.11 3.16 10.82
CA ALA A 262 5.29 2.41 10.41
C ALA A 262 6.45 3.33 9.98
N VAL A 263 6.15 4.40 9.24
CA VAL A 263 7.14 5.39 8.82
C VAL A 263 7.73 6.10 10.03
N LEU A 264 6.90 6.58 10.97
CA LEU A 264 7.38 7.20 12.20
C LEU A 264 8.22 6.25 13.04
N LEU A 265 7.83 4.98 13.16
CA LEU A 265 8.61 3.97 13.88
C LEU A 265 9.96 3.69 13.21
N SER A 266 10.02 3.65 11.88
CA SER A 266 11.27 3.47 11.14
C SER A 266 12.22 4.66 11.28
N ARG A 267 11.68 5.86 11.50
CA ARG A 267 12.42 7.12 11.66
C ARG A 267 12.49 7.60 13.11
N LEU A 268 12.16 6.75 14.08
CA LEU A 268 11.99 7.15 15.48
C LEU A 268 13.23 7.87 16.04
N GLU A 269 14.42 7.37 15.71
CA GLU A 269 15.69 7.98 16.12
C GLU A 269 15.91 9.33 15.45
N GLU A 270 15.61 9.45 14.15
CA GLU A 270 15.75 10.69 13.40
C GLU A 270 14.81 11.76 13.94
N GLU A 271 13.56 11.40 14.22
CA GLU A 271 12.56 12.29 14.82
C GLU A 271 13.01 12.79 16.20
N TYR A 272 13.61 11.92 17.01
CA TYR A 272 14.21 12.32 18.29
C TYR A 272 15.35 13.34 18.10
N GLN A 273 16.18 13.15 17.08
CA GLN A 273 17.27 14.08 16.76
C GLN A 273 16.75 15.43 16.25
N ILE A 274 15.74 15.42 15.39
CA ILE A 274 15.07 16.63 14.88
C ILE A 274 14.49 17.45 16.03
N GLN A 275 13.83 16.80 16.99
CA GLN A 275 13.28 17.49 18.17
C GLN A 275 14.38 18.13 19.04
N ARG A 276 15.57 17.54 19.09
CA ARG A 276 16.67 18.01 19.94
C ARG A 276 17.52 19.09 19.28
N TRP A 277 17.77 18.97 17.98
CA TRP A 277 18.74 19.78 17.24
C TRP A 277 18.12 20.66 16.15
N GLY A 278 16.80 20.56 15.96
CA GLY A 278 16.07 21.32 14.97
C GLY A 278 15.88 20.58 13.66
N ASN A 279 14.85 20.98 12.93
CA ASN A 279 14.56 20.46 11.61
C ASN A 279 15.46 21.12 10.55
N VAL A 280 15.98 20.33 9.61
CA VAL A 280 16.56 20.82 8.37
C VAL A 280 15.44 20.82 7.34
N GLU A 281 14.85 22.01 7.12
CA GLU A 281 13.80 22.22 6.13
C GLU A 281 14.20 21.63 4.77
N TRP A 282 13.21 21.13 4.04
CA TRP A 282 13.35 20.46 2.73
C TRP A 282 14.05 19.10 2.75
N ALA A 283 14.96 18.82 3.68
CA ALA A 283 15.58 17.50 3.78
C ALA A 283 14.64 16.52 4.50
N HIS A 284 14.40 16.72 5.80
CA HIS A 284 13.63 15.76 6.58
C HIS A 284 12.16 15.70 6.18
N ASP A 285 11.60 16.82 5.72
CA ASP A 285 10.20 16.93 5.27
C ASP A 285 9.99 16.18 3.95
N TYR A 286 10.93 16.33 3.01
CA TYR A 286 10.90 15.59 1.75
C TYR A 286 11.07 14.10 2.00
N ASP A 287 12.05 13.71 2.81
CA ASP A 287 12.29 12.31 3.17
C ASP A 287 11.06 11.69 3.87
N LEU A 288 10.32 12.46 4.67
CA LEU A 288 9.08 12.01 5.29
C LEU A 288 8.01 11.71 4.26
N CYS A 289 7.75 12.68 3.40
CA CYS A 289 6.70 12.58 2.40
C CYS A 289 7.01 11.47 1.39
N GLU A 290 8.27 11.39 0.94
CA GLU A 290 8.74 10.36 0.02
C GLU A 290 8.64 8.97 0.65
N LEU A 291 9.16 8.79 1.87
CA LEU A 291 9.11 7.49 2.55
C LEU A 291 7.67 7.02 2.76
N ARG A 292 6.77 7.94 3.13
CA ARG A 292 5.34 7.66 3.29
C ARG A 292 4.67 7.29 1.97
N ALA A 293 4.91 8.05 0.90
CA ALA A 293 4.36 7.77 -0.42
C ALA A 293 4.80 6.40 -0.93
N ARG A 294 6.08 6.07 -0.78
CA ARG A 294 6.64 4.77 -1.22
C ARG A 294 6.14 3.61 -0.36
N ALA A 295 6.10 3.76 0.96
CA ALA A 295 5.57 2.72 1.86
C ALA A 295 4.09 2.47 1.60
N ALA A 296 3.29 3.53 1.36
CA ALA A 296 1.88 3.41 0.99
C ALA A 296 1.70 2.69 -0.34
N ALA A 297 2.43 3.12 -1.38
CA ALA A 297 2.35 2.52 -2.71
C ALA A 297 2.76 1.03 -2.69
N GLY A 298 3.84 0.69 -1.99
CA GLY A 298 4.27 -0.70 -1.83
C GLY A 298 3.23 -1.56 -1.10
N THR A 299 2.66 -1.04 -0.01
CA THR A 299 1.62 -1.75 0.75
C THR A 299 0.35 -1.95 -0.08
N LEU A 300 -0.09 -0.91 -0.79
CA LEU A 300 -1.22 -0.98 -1.71
C LEU A 300 -0.98 -2.01 -2.81
N PHE A 301 0.19 -1.98 -3.44
CA PHE A 301 0.57 -2.94 -4.48
C PHE A 301 0.52 -4.38 -3.97
N VAL A 302 1.06 -4.66 -2.78
CA VAL A 302 0.97 -6.00 -2.17
C VAL A 302 -0.47 -6.45 -2.00
N HIS A 303 -1.36 -5.59 -1.50
CA HIS A 303 -2.78 -5.92 -1.34
C HIS A 303 -3.49 -6.15 -2.67
N LEU A 304 -3.32 -5.25 -3.64
CA LEU A 304 -3.96 -5.35 -4.95
C LEU A 304 -3.49 -6.58 -5.75
N CYS A 305 -2.23 -6.99 -5.57
CA CYS A 305 -1.70 -8.21 -6.18
C CYS A 305 -2.07 -9.49 -5.42
N SER A 306 -2.42 -9.41 -4.13
CA SER A 306 -2.79 -10.59 -3.33
C SER A 306 -4.28 -10.92 -3.44
N GLU A 307 -5.13 -9.92 -3.70
CA GLU A 307 -6.56 -10.11 -3.91
C GLU A 307 -6.83 -10.66 -5.32
N SER A 308 -7.03 -11.98 -5.40
CA SER A 308 -7.42 -12.65 -6.65
C SER A 308 -8.91 -12.45 -6.88
N SER A 309 -9.27 -11.41 -7.64
CA SER A 309 -10.66 -11.17 -8.06
C SER A 309 -11.00 -12.10 -9.22
N THR A 310 -11.69 -13.21 -8.93
CA THR A 310 -12.27 -14.05 -9.98
C THR A 310 -13.56 -13.40 -10.47
N VAL A 311 -13.47 -12.66 -11.59
CA VAL A 311 -14.67 -12.14 -12.27
C VAL A 311 -15.38 -13.33 -12.91
N LYS A 312 -16.44 -13.83 -12.27
CA LYS A 312 -17.36 -14.79 -12.92
C LYS A 312 -18.15 -14.04 -13.97
N HIS A 313 -17.77 -14.20 -15.23
CA HIS A 313 -18.59 -13.77 -16.36
C HIS A 313 -19.95 -14.48 -16.25
N LYS A 314 -21.04 -13.73 -16.02
CA LYS A 314 -22.38 -14.28 -16.22
C LYS A 314 -22.51 -14.54 -17.71
N LEU A 315 -22.46 -15.80 -18.11
CA LEU A 315 -22.87 -16.24 -19.44
C LEU A 315 -24.35 -15.86 -19.58
N LEU A 316 -24.63 -14.80 -20.33
CA LEU A 316 -25.98 -14.56 -20.85
C LEU A 316 -26.19 -15.65 -21.92
N GLN A 317 -27.01 -16.65 -21.60
CA GLN A 317 -27.51 -17.59 -22.60
C GLN A 317 -28.54 -16.86 -23.48
N ASP A 318 -28.38 -17.08 -24.79
CA ASP A 318 -29.11 -16.45 -25.90
C ASP A 318 -30.64 -16.60 -25.84
#